data_AF-A0AAQ5ZK60-F1
#
_entry.id   AF-A0AAQ5ZK60-F1
#
_cell.length_a   1.000
_cell.length_b   1.000
_cell.length_c   1.000
_cell.angle_alpha   90.00
_cell.angle_beta   90.00
_cell.angle_gamma   90.00
#
_symmetry.space_group_name_H-M   'P 1'
#
loop_
_entity.id
_entity.type
_entity.pdbx_description
1 polymer ?
#
loop_
_entity_poly.entity_id
_entity_poly.type
_entity_poly.pdbx_seq_one_letter_code
_entity_poly.pdbx_strand_id
1 'polypeptide(L)'
;MFPGNRCDWSGETMEVNKDIKDFLQKHGIRRDIDVCQLSLVKKKLSSVPDLSRFRFLRKLELNNNKIRELSCRSLNCCLTELHLENNNIKSVSGALNHLTCLRLLFLHNNQIRGLEDTMHELRRMQQLQNATFFLNPISHEPGFRHHVIHCLPSIQVLDRKGKVNRHSDIDFAILKSYLMHLYSLCFHLLLLGDSSSVPLCCQK
;
A
#
# COMPACT_ATOMS: atom_id res chain seq x y z
N MET A 1 -40.09 -6.61 -1.72
CA MET A 1 -39.57 -7.39 -2.85
C MET A 1 -38.23 -6.78 -3.23
N PHE A 2 -37.12 -7.28 -2.65
CA PHE A 2 -35.75 -6.88 -3.01
C PHE A 2 -35.09 -8.09 -3.68
N PRO A 3 -34.43 -7.92 -4.83
CA PRO A 3 -33.84 -9.05 -5.55
C PRO A 3 -32.65 -9.56 -4.74
N GLY A 4 -32.66 -10.87 -4.45
CA GLY A 4 -31.58 -11.54 -3.74
C GLY A 4 -30.31 -11.54 -4.59
N ASN A 5 -29.27 -10.87 -4.08
CA ASN A 5 -27.89 -11.10 -4.53
C ASN A 5 -27.44 -12.47 -4.01
N ARG A 6 -27.86 -13.51 -4.70
CA ARG A 6 -27.27 -14.84 -4.59
C ARG A 6 -25.93 -14.77 -5.33
N CYS A 7 -24.91 -14.23 -4.66
CA CYS A 7 -23.56 -14.25 -5.19
C CYS A 7 -23.13 -15.72 -5.31
N ASP A 8 -23.09 -16.22 -6.53
CA ASP A 8 -22.64 -17.57 -6.85
C ASP A 8 -21.11 -17.62 -6.74
N TRP A 9 -20.61 -17.76 -5.52
CA TRP A 9 -19.18 -17.82 -5.19
C TRP A 9 -18.56 -19.22 -5.43
N SER A 10 -19.35 -20.18 -5.91
CA SER A 10 -18.96 -21.59 -5.95
C SER A 10 -17.93 -21.89 -7.05
N GLY A 11 -18.03 -21.21 -8.20
CA GLY A 11 -17.12 -21.39 -9.35
C GLY A 11 -15.72 -20.83 -9.13
N GLU A 12 -15.61 -19.55 -8.73
CA GLU A 12 -14.32 -18.88 -8.51
C GLU A 12 -13.50 -19.60 -7.42
N THR A 13 -14.13 -20.00 -6.32
CA THR A 13 -13.44 -20.68 -5.21
C THR A 13 -12.90 -22.06 -5.62
N MET A 14 -13.58 -22.78 -6.51
CA MET A 14 -13.12 -24.09 -6.98
C MET A 14 -11.95 -23.99 -7.95
N GLU A 15 -11.94 -22.98 -8.83
CA GLU A 15 -10.86 -22.76 -9.79
C GLU A 15 -9.55 -22.37 -9.09
N VAL A 16 -9.64 -21.52 -8.06
CA VAL A 16 -8.45 -21.12 -7.27
C VAL A 16 -7.88 -22.26 -6.43
N ASN A 17 -8.74 -23.09 -5.84
CA ASN A 17 -8.26 -24.27 -5.11
C ASN A 17 -7.59 -25.27 -6.04
N LYS A 18 -8.04 -25.38 -7.30
CA LYS A 18 -7.35 -26.17 -8.32
C LYS A 18 -5.99 -25.57 -8.65
N ASP A 19 -5.91 -24.26 -8.89
CA ASP A 19 -4.63 -23.58 -9.17
C ASP A 19 -3.61 -23.72 -8.04
N ILE A 20 -4.07 -23.63 -6.79
CA ILE A 20 -3.22 -23.88 -5.61
C ILE A 20 -2.74 -25.32 -5.63
N LYS A 21 -3.63 -26.31 -5.82
CA LYS A 21 -3.24 -27.72 -5.91
C LYS A 21 -2.23 -28.00 -7.04
N ASP A 22 -2.47 -27.44 -8.21
CA ASP A 22 -1.59 -27.56 -9.37
C ASP A 22 -0.21 -26.94 -9.07
N PHE A 23 -0.18 -25.78 -8.39
CA PHE A 23 1.06 -25.17 -7.92
C PHE A 23 1.81 -26.06 -6.92
N LEU A 24 1.13 -26.60 -5.91
CA LEU A 24 1.72 -27.47 -4.89
C LEU A 24 2.28 -28.75 -5.52
N GLN A 25 1.52 -29.37 -6.44
CA GLN A 25 1.93 -30.58 -7.14
C GLN A 25 3.16 -30.32 -8.01
N LYS A 26 3.18 -29.20 -8.75
CA LYS A 26 4.32 -28.80 -9.59
C LYS A 26 5.60 -28.60 -8.77
N HIS A 27 5.49 -28.12 -7.54
CA HIS A 27 6.62 -27.89 -6.65
C HIS A 27 6.91 -29.07 -5.71
N GLY A 28 6.19 -30.20 -5.86
CA GLY A 28 6.41 -31.41 -5.06
C GLY A 28 6.09 -31.24 -3.58
N ILE A 29 5.28 -30.25 -3.21
CA ILE A 29 4.98 -29.93 -1.82
C ILE A 29 3.96 -30.94 -1.29
N ARG A 30 4.34 -31.69 -0.25
CA ARG A 30 3.51 -32.75 0.34
C ARG A 30 2.65 -32.28 1.51
N ARG A 31 3.01 -31.17 2.15
CA ARG A 31 2.29 -30.62 3.31
C ARG A 31 2.15 -29.11 3.15
N ASP A 32 0.98 -28.58 3.51
CA ASP A 32 0.70 -27.14 3.48
C ASP A 32 1.67 -26.33 4.36
N ILE A 33 2.26 -26.95 5.37
CA ILE A 33 3.24 -26.34 6.28
C ILE A 33 4.59 -26.04 5.60
N ASP A 34 4.91 -26.75 4.51
CA ASP A 34 6.19 -26.60 3.79
C ASP A 34 6.10 -25.48 2.72
N VAL A 35 4.92 -24.88 2.53
CA VAL A 35 4.69 -23.82 1.53
C VAL A 35 5.27 -22.50 2.02
N CYS A 36 6.47 -22.18 1.54
CA CYS A 36 7.12 -20.90 1.81
C CYS A 36 6.83 -19.83 0.75
N GLN A 37 6.48 -20.23 -0.47
CA GLN A 37 6.19 -19.34 -1.59
C GLN A 37 4.95 -19.82 -2.35
N LEU A 38 4.05 -18.91 -2.69
CA LEU A 38 2.86 -19.19 -3.49
C LEU A 38 2.70 -18.15 -4.58
N SER A 39 2.47 -18.61 -5.81
CA SER A 39 2.31 -17.75 -6.99
C SER A 39 0.96 -17.99 -7.66
N LEU A 40 0.11 -16.96 -7.65
CA LEU A 40 -1.26 -16.95 -8.18
C LEU A 40 -1.43 -15.81 -9.19
N VAL A 41 -0.45 -15.68 -10.08
CA VAL A 41 -0.37 -14.60 -11.08
C VAL A 41 -1.33 -14.85 -12.24
N LYS A 42 -2.03 -13.80 -12.71
CA LYS A 42 -2.95 -13.86 -13.86
C LYS A 42 -4.08 -14.89 -13.72
N LYS A 43 -4.59 -15.09 -12.51
CA LYS A 43 -5.71 -15.99 -12.20
C LYS A 43 -7.08 -15.31 -12.19
N LYS A 44 -7.14 -14.03 -12.61
CA LYS A 44 -8.37 -13.21 -12.67
C LYS A 44 -9.11 -13.15 -11.32
N LEU A 45 -8.37 -13.28 -10.20
CA LEU A 45 -8.94 -13.31 -8.86
C LEU A 45 -9.67 -12.01 -8.55
N SER A 46 -10.90 -12.11 -8.07
CA SER A 46 -11.70 -10.98 -7.58
C SER A 46 -11.39 -10.64 -6.11
N SER A 47 -10.92 -11.62 -5.34
CA SER A 47 -10.57 -11.53 -3.92
C SER A 47 -9.36 -12.42 -3.59
N VAL A 48 -8.73 -12.19 -2.43
CA VAL A 48 -7.65 -13.04 -1.94
C VAL A 48 -8.26 -14.35 -1.39
N PRO A 49 -7.84 -15.53 -1.86
CA PRO A 49 -8.34 -16.80 -1.34
C PRO A 49 -7.94 -17.02 0.12
N ASP A 50 -8.56 -18.01 0.76
CA ASP A 50 -8.17 -18.40 2.11
C ASP A 50 -6.81 -19.14 2.11
N LEU A 51 -5.77 -18.43 2.55
CA LEU A 51 -4.40 -18.91 2.67
C LEU A 51 -4.00 -19.20 4.13
N SER A 52 -4.97 -19.23 5.07
CA SER A 52 -4.74 -19.48 6.49
C SER A 52 -4.05 -20.83 6.79
N ARG A 53 -4.20 -21.81 5.88
CA ARG A 53 -3.54 -23.13 5.98
C ARG A 53 -2.02 -23.08 5.82
N PHE A 54 -1.48 -22.06 5.14
CA PHE A 54 -0.05 -21.96 4.78
C PHE A 54 0.76 -21.20 5.83
N ARG A 55 0.89 -21.77 7.02
CA ARG A 55 1.42 -21.08 8.21
C ARG A 55 2.84 -20.50 8.06
N PHE A 56 3.65 -21.03 7.14
CA PHE A 56 5.02 -20.59 6.88
C PHE A 56 5.19 -19.83 5.56
N LEU A 57 4.09 -19.36 4.97
CA LEU A 57 4.15 -18.59 3.74
C LEU A 57 4.92 -17.28 3.94
N ARG A 58 6.04 -17.15 3.24
CA ARG A 58 6.92 -15.98 3.27
C ARG A 58 6.76 -15.08 2.05
N LYS A 59 6.43 -15.66 0.89
CA LYS A 59 6.29 -14.93 -0.36
C LYS A 59 4.96 -15.24 -1.04
N LEU A 60 4.18 -14.21 -1.32
CA LEU A 60 2.89 -14.32 -2.00
C LEU A 60 2.84 -13.41 -3.23
N GLU A 61 2.61 -14.02 -4.39
CA GLU A 61 2.46 -13.33 -5.66
C GLU A 61 1.00 -13.39 -6.14
N LEU A 62 0.33 -12.24 -6.12
CA LEU A 62 -1.06 -12.05 -6.53
C LEU A 62 -1.20 -10.97 -7.63
N ASN A 63 -0.11 -10.71 -8.34
CA ASN A 63 -0.06 -9.67 -9.36
C ASN A 63 -0.85 -10.04 -10.63
N ASN A 64 -1.29 -9.01 -11.36
CA ASN A 64 -2.11 -9.13 -12.56
C ASN A 64 -3.44 -9.87 -12.34
N ASN A 65 -4.11 -9.61 -11.21
CA ASN A 65 -5.45 -10.11 -10.93
C ASN A 65 -6.46 -8.96 -10.98
N LYS A 66 -7.69 -9.18 -10.50
CA LYS A 66 -8.76 -8.19 -10.43
C LYS A 66 -9.20 -7.95 -8.99
N ILE A 67 -8.26 -8.08 -8.05
CA ILE A 67 -8.55 -8.03 -6.62
C ILE A 67 -9.00 -6.61 -6.27
N ARG A 68 -10.20 -6.50 -5.69
CA ARG A 68 -10.78 -5.20 -5.30
C ARG A 68 -10.62 -4.93 -3.81
N GLU A 69 -10.72 -5.97 -3.01
CA GLU A 69 -10.70 -5.92 -1.56
C GLU A 69 -9.76 -7.00 -1.03
N LEU A 70 -8.98 -6.63 -0.01
CA LEU A 70 -8.13 -7.53 0.73
C LEU A 70 -8.91 -7.96 1.97
N SER A 71 -9.26 -9.24 2.08
CA SER A 71 -9.99 -9.78 3.22
C SER A 71 -9.04 -10.14 4.37
N CYS A 72 -9.35 -9.65 5.57
CA CYS A 72 -8.49 -9.69 6.78
C CYS A 72 -8.24 -11.10 7.37
N ARG A 73 -8.93 -12.14 6.92
CA ARG A 73 -8.93 -13.45 7.61
C ARG A 73 -7.80 -14.40 7.23
N SER A 74 -7.04 -14.10 6.19
CA SER A 74 -6.31 -15.12 5.43
C SER A 74 -4.85 -14.79 5.12
N LEU A 75 -4.24 -13.83 5.80
CA LEU A 75 -2.87 -13.41 5.50
C LEU A 75 -1.92 -13.81 6.64
N ASN A 76 -0.94 -14.64 6.28
CA ASN A 76 0.00 -15.27 7.21
C ASN A 76 0.88 -14.24 7.90
N CYS A 77 1.01 -14.33 9.23
CA CYS A 77 1.83 -13.41 10.03
C CYS A 77 3.33 -13.45 9.68
N CYS A 78 3.79 -14.52 9.04
CA CYS A 78 5.19 -14.71 8.63
C CYS A 78 5.51 -14.19 7.22
N LEU A 79 4.56 -13.53 6.54
CA LEU A 79 4.79 -13.04 5.18
C LEU A 79 5.88 -11.96 5.17
N THR A 80 6.89 -12.14 4.34
CA THR A 80 7.98 -11.18 4.14
C THR A 80 7.87 -10.41 2.83
N GLU A 81 7.22 -10.99 1.82
CA GLU A 81 7.10 -10.41 0.47
C GLU A 81 5.68 -10.56 -0.07
N LEU A 82 5.06 -9.43 -0.44
CA LEU A 82 3.71 -9.38 -0.98
C LEU A 82 3.66 -8.60 -2.30
N HIS A 83 3.25 -9.28 -3.36
CA HIS A 83 3.06 -8.70 -4.68
C HIS A 83 1.57 -8.60 -5.00
N LEU A 84 1.06 -7.38 -5.07
CA LEU A 84 -0.34 -7.04 -5.34
C LEU A 84 -0.45 -6.04 -6.50
N GLU A 85 0.61 -5.85 -7.28
CA GLU A 85 0.61 -4.94 -8.41
C GLU A 85 -0.34 -5.36 -9.54
N ASN A 86 -0.80 -4.37 -10.30
CA ASN A 86 -1.76 -4.57 -11.41
C ASN A 86 -3.05 -5.27 -10.92
N ASN A 87 -3.68 -4.69 -9.90
CA ASN A 87 -4.97 -5.12 -9.38
C ASN A 87 -5.95 -3.92 -9.35
N ASN A 88 -7.12 -4.09 -8.74
CA ASN A 88 -8.14 -3.06 -8.61
C ASN A 88 -8.38 -2.66 -7.15
N ILE A 89 -7.34 -2.74 -6.31
CA ILE A 89 -7.45 -2.54 -4.86
C ILE A 89 -7.77 -1.07 -4.59
N LYS A 90 -8.88 -0.81 -3.89
CA LYS A 90 -9.33 0.56 -3.57
C LYS A 90 -8.85 1.06 -2.22
N SER A 91 -8.68 0.15 -1.27
CA SER A 91 -8.19 0.43 0.08
C SER A 91 -7.47 -0.80 0.62
N VAL A 92 -6.47 -0.57 1.46
CA VAL A 92 -5.78 -1.62 2.22
C VAL A 92 -6.15 -1.62 3.71
N SER A 93 -7.07 -0.73 4.10
CA SER A 93 -7.48 -0.56 5.49
C SER A 93 -8.06 -1.86 6.07
N GLY A 94 -7.61 -2.22 7.28
CA GLY A 94 -8.03 -3.42 8.00
C GLY A 94 -7.52 -4.75 7.45
N ALA A 95 -6.71 -4.75 6.38
CA ALA A 95 -6.30 -5.98 5.71
C ALA A 95 -4.82 -6.37 5.90
N LEU A 96 -3.97 -5.44 6.33
CA LEU A 96 -2.51 -5.67 6.36
C LEU A 96 -1.87 -5.46 7.75
N ASN A 97 -2.63 -4.99 8.74
CA ASN A 97 -2.16 -4.62 10.08
C ASN A 97 -1.46 -5.75 10.86
N HIS A 98 -1.73 -7.00 10.50
CA HIS A 98 -1.20 -8.20 11.15
C HIS A 98 0.13 -8.68 10.51
N LEU A 99 0.49 -8.15 9.33
CA LEU A 99 1.71 -8.50 8.60
C LEU A 99 2.95 -7.77 9.16
N THR A 100 3.27 -8.03 10.42
CA THR A 100 4.37 -7.36 11.14
C THR A 100 5.76 -7.68 10.59
N CYS A 101 5.91 -8.84 9.94
CA CYS A 101 7.17 -9.31 9.35
C CYS A 101 7.39 -8.88 7.89
N LEU A 102 6.46 -8.11 7.31
CA LEU A 102 6.51 -7.75 5.90
C LEU A 102 7.70 -6.83 5.61
N ARG A 103 8.50 -7.17 4.59
CA ARG A 103 9.69 -6.41 4.17
C ARG A 103 9.50 -5.76 2.81
N LEU A 104 8.84 -6.45 1.88
CA LEU A 104 8.58 -5.97 0.52
C LEU A 104 7.07 -5.94 0.24
N LEU A 105 6.56 -4.79 -0.21
CA LEU A 105 5.16 -4.59 -0.54
C LEU A 105 5.00 -3.88 -1.90
N PHE A 106 4.49 -4.59 -2.89
CA PHE A 106 4.23 -4.02 -4.21
C PHE A 106 2.73 -3.79 -4.41
N LEU A 107 2.31 -2.53 -4.45
CA LEU A 107 0.92 -2.10 -4.65
C LEU A 107 0.75 -1.19 -5.87
N HIS A 108 1.76 -1.08 -6.73
CA HIS A 108 1.67 -0.18 -7.88
C HIS A 108 0.60 -0.61 -8.89
N ASN A 109 0.08 0.37 -9.64
CA ASN A 109 -1.01 0.17 -10.59
C ASN A 109 -2.24 -0.47 -9.93
N ASN A 110 -2.77 0.21 -8.91
CA ASN A 110 -4.01 -0.10 -8.20
C ASN A 110 -4.90 1.16 -8.12
N GLN A 111 -5.98 1.12 -7.36
CA GLN A 111 -6.92 2.24 -7.20
C GLN A 111 -6.94 2.77 -5.75
N ILE A 112 -5.83 2.64 -5.03
CA ILE A 112 -5.73 2.99 -3.61
C ILE A 112 -5.93 4.49 -3.41
N ARG A 113 -6.83 4.83 -2.48
CA ARG A 113 -7.16 6.20 -2.06
C ARG A 113 -7.07 6.30 -0.54
N GLY A 114 -6.93 7.51 -0.03
CA GLY A 114 -6.90 7.78 1.40
C GLY A 114 -5.51 7.52 1.99
N LEU A 115 -4.68 8.55 1.99
CA LEU A 115 -3.36 8.52 2.62
C LEU A 115 -3.42 8.13 4.08
N GLU A 116 -4.26 8.79 4.89
CA GLU A 116 -4.31 8.57 6.34
C GLU A 116 -4.67 7.13 6.70
N ASP A 117 -5.74 6.59 6.09
CA ASP A 117 -6.19 5.22 6.32
C ASP A 117 -5.12 4.19 5.95
N THR A 118 -4.47 4.41 4.79
CA THR A 118 -3.41 3.53 4.31
C THR A 118 -2.20 3.57 5.25
N MET A 119 -1.85 4.74 5.75
CA MET A 119 -0.70 4.92 6.65
C MET A 119 -0.96 4.39 8.04
N HIS A 120 -2.19 4.54 8.55
CA HIS A 120 -2.62 3.94 9.81
C HIS A 120 -2.44 2.42 9.79
N GLU A 121 -2.78 1.77 8.67
CA GLU A 121 -2.61 0.33 8.50
C GLU A 121 -1.13 -0.08 8.43
N LEU A 122 -0.34 0.62 7.62
CA LEU A 122 1.07 0.27 7.38
C LEU A 122 1.98 0.61 8.57
N ARG A 123 1.61 1.54 9.45
CA ARG A 123 2.42 1.97 10.61
C ARG A 123 2.84 0.81 11.53
N ARG A 124 2.07 -0.29 11.55
CA ARG A 124 2.40 -1.49 12.34
C ARG A 124 3.51 -2.34 11.72
N MET A 125 3.84 -2.15 10.44
CA MET A 125 4.88 -2.89 9.73
C MET A 125 6.27 -2.29 9.98
N GLN A 126 6.84 -2.63 11.13
CA GLN A 126 8.14 -2.11 11.54
C GLN A 126 9.32 -2.68 10.72
N GLN A 127 9.10 -3.71 9.92
CA GLN A 127 10.13 -4.35 9.09
C GLN A 127 10.04 -3.96 7.60
N LEU A 128 9.09 -3.10 7.22
CA LEU A 128 8.87 -2.76 5.83
C LEU A 128 10.01 -1.91 5.29
N GLN A 129 10.73 -2.46 4.31
CA GLN A 129 11.93 -1.85 3.72
C GLN A 129 11.66 -1.32 2.32
N ASN A 130 10.82 -1.99 1.54
CA ASN A 130 10.50 -1.58 0.18
C ASN A 130 8.99 -1.54 -0.03
N ALA A 131 8.49 -0.43 -0.56
CA ALA A 131 7.09 -0.29 -0.91
C ALA A 131 6.91 0.48 -2.23
N THR A 132 5.97 0.05 -3.06
CA THR A 132 5.61 0.77 -4.29
C THR A 132 4.12 1.07 -4.33
N PHE A 133 3.77 2.34 -4.55
CA PHE A 133 2.42 2.84 -4.68
C PHE A 133 2.18 3.57 -6.01
N PHE A 134 3.21 3.81 -6.84
CA PHE A 134 3.06 4.52 -8.12
C PHE A 134 1.91 3.98 -8.98
N LEU A 135 1.31 4.84 -9.82
CA LEU A 135 0.08 4.53 -10.56
C LEU A 135 -1.11 4.19 -9.64
N ASN A 136 -1.14 4.76 -8.44
CA ASN A 136 -2.36 4.84 -7.62
C ASN A 136 -2.78 6.31 -7.44
N PRO A 137 -4.07 6.58 -7.20
CA PRO A 137 -4.55 7.91 -6.81
C PRO A 137 -3.81 8.47 -5.59
N ILE A 138 -3.52 7.65 -4.58
CA ILE A 138 -2.78 8.05 -3.36
C ILE A 138 -1.40 8.67 -3.67
N SER A 139 -0.73 8.27 -4.75
CA SER A 139 0.58 8.82 -5.13
C SER A 139 0.53 10.27 -5.58
N HIS A 140 -0.66 10.76 -5.96
CA HIS A 140 -0.87 12.14 -6.38
C HIS A 140 -1.27 13.05 -5.21
N GLU A 141 -1.50 12.49 -4.02
CA GLU A 141 -1.87 13.29 -2.84
C GLU A 141 -0.70 14.17 -2.36
N PRO A 142 -0.98 15.42 -1.98
CA PRO A 142 0.06 16.34 -1.52
C PRO A 142 0.71 15.80 -0.24
N GLY A 143 2.03 15.71 -0.25
CA GLY A 143 2.77 15.22 0.92
C GLY A 143 2.79 13.70 1.08
N PHE A 144 2.22 12.92 0.14
CA PHE A 144 2.26 11.46 0.12
C PHE A 144 3.62 10.89 0.54
N ARG A 145 4.67 11.25 -0.21
CA ARG A 145 6.02 10.75 0.02
C ARG A 145 6.52 11.05 1.44
N HIS A 146 6.31 12.29 1.90
CA HIS A 146 6.79 12.70 3.20
C HIS A 146 6.04 11.99 4.33
N HIS A 147 4.72 11.90 4.22
CA HIS A 147 3.88 11.21 5.18
C HIS A 147 4.24 9.72 5.28
N VAL A 148 4.50 9.06 4.16
CA VAL A 148 4.95 7.66 4.13
C VAL A 148 6.30 7.49 4.83
N ILE A 149 7.28 8.35 4.53
CA ILE A 149 8.61 8.30 5.14
C ILE A 149 8.53 8.55 6.66
N HIS A 150 7.66 9.46 7.09
CA HIS A 150 7.45 9.77 8.51
C HIS A 150 6.76 8.62 9.25
N CYS A 151 5.70 8.04 8.68
CA CYS A 151 4.95 6.95 9.30
C CYS A 151 5.70 5.60 9.28
N LEU A 152 6.62 5.41 8.33
CA LEU A 152 7.37 4.18 8.12
C LEU A 152 8.89 4.43 8.25
N PRO A 153 9.43 4.54 9.47
CA PRO A 153 10.85 4.82 9.69
C PRO A 153 11.78 3.67 9.31
N SER A 154 11.25 2.52 8.87
CA SER A 154 12.04 1.40 8.37
C SER A 154 12.16 1.38 6.84
N ILE A 155 11.39 2.23 6.15
CA ILE A 155 11.35 2.24 4.68
C ILE A 155 12.68 2.73 4.11
N GLN A 156 13.27 1.92 3.23
CA GLN A 156 14.52 2.20 2.54
C GLN A 156 14.30 2.57 1.08
N VAL A 157 13.28 1.99 0.43
CA VAL A 157 12.96 2.25 -0.98
C VAL A 157 11.45 2.49 -1.08
N LEU A 158 11.09 3.61 -1.70
CA LEU A 158 9.71 4.02 -1.91
C LEU A 158 9.54 4.42 -3.38
N ASP A 159 8.70 3.66 -4.09
CA ASP A 159 8.46 3.77 -5.54
C ASP A 159 9.72 3.57 -6.41
N ARG A 160 9.69 4.09 -7.65
CA ARG A 160 10.84 4.11 -8.56
C ARG A 160 11.90 5.15 -8.19
N LYS A 161 11.67 5.91 -7.11
CA LYS A 161 12.67 6.84 -6.57
C LYS A 161 13.63 5.98 -5.75
N GLY A 162 14.93 6.21 -5.91
CA GLY A 162 15.99 5.42 -5.27
C GLY A 162 15.91 5.45 -3.73
N LYS A 163 16.99 4.99 -3.06
CA LYS A 163 17.05 4.92 -1.59
C LYS A 163 16.49 6.20 -0.94
N VAL A 164 15.57 6.01 0.00
CA VAL A 164 14.92 7.05 0.78
C VAL A 164 16.01 7.76 1.60
N ASN A 165 16.30 9.00 1.25
CA ASN A 165 17.26 9.85 1.94
C ASN A 165 16.50 10.80 2.86
N ARG A 166 16.40 10.42 4.14
CA ARG A 166 15.58 11.15 5.12
C ARG A 166 16.06 12.57 5.37
N HIS A 167 17.37 12.83 5.34
CA HIS A 167 17.89 14.19 5.48
C HIS A 167 17.33 15.14 4.42
N SER A 168 17.44 14.78 3.13
CA SER A 168 16.90 15.61 2.04
C SER A 168 15.37 15.64 1.98
N ASP A 169 14.69 14.53 2.34
CA ASP A 169 13.23 14.44 2.27
C ASP A 169 12.53 15.15 3.46
N ILE A 170 13.21 15.36 4.59
CA ILE A 170 12.74 16.15 5.74
C ILE A 170 12.95 17.64 5.50
N ASP A 171 14.11 18.04 4.97
CA ASP A 171 14.41 19.45 4.67
C ASP A 171 13.36 20.07 3.74
N PHE A 172 12.91 19.33 2.73
CA PHE A 172 11.83 19.76 1.85
C PHE A 172 10.49 19.97 2.55
N ALA A 173 10.16 19.18 3.58
CA ALA A 173 8.89 19.33 4.30
C ALA A 173 8.92 20.48 5.30
N ILE A 174 10.07 20.71 5.94
CA ILE A 174 10.28 21.91 6.75
C ILE A 174 10.20 23.14 5.85
N LEU A 175 10.91 23.15 4.71
CA LEU A 175 10.83 24.25 3.74
C LEU A 175 9.42 24.47 3.21
N LYS A 176 8.66 23.40 2.92
CA LYS A 176 7.29 23.53 2.41
C LYS A 176 6.31 23.98 3.49
N SER A 177 6.48 23.54 4.73
CA SER A 177 5.72 24.04 5.89
C SER A 177 6.02 25.52 6.13
N TYR A 178 7.31 25.90 6.15
CA TYR A 178 7.73 27.30 6.26
C TYR A 178 7.21 28.15 5.11
N LEU A 179 7.27 27.68 3.86
CA LEU A 179 6.73 28.37 2.69
C LEU A 179 5.21 28.53 2.81
N MET A 180 4.47 27.49 3.19
CA MET A 180 3.01 27.59 3.37
C MET A 180 2.62 28.55 4.49
N HIS A 181 3.37 28.56 5.60
CA HIS A 181 3.19 29.54 6.67
C HIS A 181 3.52 30.96 6.20
N LEU A 182 4.60 31.16 5.44
CA LEU A 182 4.97 32.45 4.85
C LEU A 182 3.91 32.96 3.86
N TYR A 183 3.40 32.10 2.97
CA TYR A 183 2.31 32.45 2.05
C TYR A 183 1.02 32.82 2.79
N SER A 184 0.67 32.08 3.86
CA SER A 184 -0.50 32.40 4.68
C SER A 184 -0.34 33.71 5.45
N LEU A 185 0.85 34.00 5.96
CA LEU A 185 1.15 35.25 6.68
C LEU A 185 1.13 36.45 5.72
N CYS A 186 1.70 36.30 4.52
CA CYS A 186 1.64 37.32 3.46
C CYS A 186 0.20 37.59 3.00
N PHE A 187 -0.63 36.55 2.86
CA PHE A 187 -2.03 36.71 2.48
C PHE A 187 -2.84 37.43 3.58
N HIS A 188 -2.54 37.18 4.85
CA HIS A 188 -3.17 37.87 5.97
C HIS A 188 -2.77 39.35 6.06
N LEU A 189 -1.49 39.67 5.82
CA LEU A 189 -0.98 41.04 5.77
C LEU A 189 -1.54 41.85 4.58
N LEU A 190 -1.73 41.21 3.43
CA LEU A 190 -2.36 41.82 2.25
C LEU A 190 -3.86 42.11 2.46
N LEU A 191 -4.58 41.29 3.23
CA LEU A 191 -6.00 41.50 3.55
C LEU A 191 -6.24 42.58 4.62
N LEU A 192 -5.26 42.82 5.51
CA LEU A 192 -5.34 43.84 6.56
C LEU A 192 -4.99 45.25 6.05
N GLY A 193 -4.57 45.42 4.80
CA GLY A 193 -4.35 46.73 4.18
C GLY A 193 -3.12 47.49 4.67
N ASP A 194 -2.29 46.90 5.54
CA ASP A 194 -1.06 47.51 6.04
C ASP A 194 0.09 47.34 5.05
N SER A 195 0.17 48.26 4.09
CA SER A 195 1.26 48.39 3.11
C SER A 195 2.64 48.70 3.71
N SER A 196 2.72 48.94 5.02
CA SER A 196 3.94 49.32 5.76
C SER A 196 4.75 48.14 6.31
N SER A 197 4.22 46.91 6.28
CA SER A 197 4.85 45.73 6.91
C SER A 197 5.15 44.56 5.95
N VAL A 198 5.12 44.81 4.64
CA VAL A 198 5.50 43.82 3.62
C VAL A 198 7.04 43.68 3.58
N PRO A 199 7.60 42.46 3.74
CA PRO A 199 9.04 42.25 3.60
C PRO A 199 9.54 42.65 2.22
N LEU A 200 10.70 43.32 2.14
CA LEU A 200 11.35 43.80 0.91
C LEU A 200 11.51 42.75 -0.21
N CYS A 201 11.39 41.46 0.10
CA CYS A 201 11.45 40.37 -0.88
C CYS A 201 10.20 40.28 -1.79
N CYS A 202 9.10 40.93 -1.43
CA CYS A 202 7.84 40.93 -2.19
C CYS A 202 7.56 42.25 -2.94
N GLN A 203 8.46 43.23 -2.89
CA GLN A 203 8.38 44.47 -3.68
C GLN A 203 9.26 44.35 -4.93
N LYS A 204 8.76 43.66 -5.96
CA LYS A 204 9.16 43.83 -7.36
C LYS A 204 8.14 43.19 -8.30
#